data_AF-A0A7Z7I7C6-F1
#
_entry.id   AF-A0A7Z7I7C6-F1
#
_cell.length_a   1.000
_cell.length_b   1.000
_cell.length_c   1.000
_cell.angle_alpha   90.00
_cell.angle_beta   90.00
_cell.angle_gamma   90.00
#
_symmetry.space_group_name_H-M   'P 1'
#
loop_
_entity.id
_entity.type
_entity.pdbx_description
1 polymer ?
#
loop_
_entity_poly.entity_id
_entity_poly.type
_entity_poly.pdbx_seq_one_letter_code
_entity_poly.pdbx_strand_id
1 'polypeptide(L)'
;MRLGIDDMQQWRPFLFYCCFLANTAVAASLENREAVQTDIIEAAAANTHFGIEYCDLSSGKASAYRAKVRARVGEPDDFDARWNQGWDGEQETIGGYQKLRVQNPSSFASNVAAACEAIATETESQPWPPNLRE
;
A
#
# COMPACT_ATOMS: atom_id res chain seq x y z
N MET A 1 7.39 52.69 -48.98
CA MET A 1 5.95 52.37 -49.04
C MET A 1 5.82 50.86 -48.96
N ARG A 2 5.18 50.37 -47.88
CA ARG A 2 4.72 48.98 -47.59
C ARG A 2 5.76 47.84 -47.47
N LEU A 3 6.18 47.63 -46.22
CA LEU A 3 6.21 46.31 -45.59
C LEU A 3 4.79 45.70 -45.62
N GLY A 4 4.66 44.47 -46.12
CA GLY A 4 3.57 43.54 -45.80
C GLY A 4 4.25 42.18 -45.60
N ILE A 5 4.54 41.75 -44.37
CA ILE A 5 3.62 41.20 -43.35
C ILE A 5 2.81 40.06 -43.94
N ASP A 6 3.26 38.86 -43.55
CA ASP A 6 2.53 37.61 -43.34
C ASP A 6 1.20 37.45 -44.07
N ASP A 7 1.16 36.53 -45.04
CA ASP A 7 0.01 35.63 -45.12
C ASP A 7 0.25 34.38 -46.00
N MET A 8 0.18 33.23 -45.34
CA MET A 8 -0.41 31.99 -45.82
C MET A 8 0.17 31.26 -47.05
N GLN A 9 1.19 30.44 -46.78
CA GLN A 9 1.21 29.02 -47.20
C GLN A 9 1.37 28.15 -45.95
N GLN A 10 0.46 28.16 -44.97
CA GLN A 10 -0.91 27.62 -44.96
C GLN A 10 -1.07 26.27 -45.71
N TRP A 11 -0.80 25.19 -44.96
CA TRP A 11 -1.54 23.92 -44.96
C TRP A 11 -1.11 22.82 -45.95
N ARG A 12 -0.36 21.83 -45.40
CA ARG A 12 -0.75 20.42 -45.18
C ARG A 12 0.49 19.52 -45.13
N PRO A 13 0.54 18.51 -44.24
CA PRO A 13 0.22 18.52 -42.81
C PRO A 13 1.32 17.77 -42.01
N PHE A 14 1.70 18.16 -40.79
CA PHE A 14 1.06 17.71 -39.54
C PHE A 14 0.50 16.27 -39.53
N LEU A 15 1.16 15.31 -40.19
CA LEU A 15 0.81 13.87 -40.15
C LEU A 15 1.97 12.95 -39.73
N PHE A 16 3.05 13.50 -39.16
CA PHE A 16 4.18 12.71 -38.67
C PHE A 16 4.52 12.97 -37.19
N TYR A 17 3.58 13.54 -36.43
CA TYR A 17 3.83 13.93 -35.03
C TYR A 17 2.71 13.51 -34.04
N CYS A 18 2.00 12.40 -34.31
CA CYS A 18 1.02 11.85 -33.36
C CYS A 18 1.42 10.48 -32.76
N CYS A 19 2.45 9.80 -33.26
CA CYS A 19 2.79 8.45 -32.78
C CYS A 19 3.88 8.43 -31.70
N PHE A 20 4.59 9.54 -31.44
CA PHE A 20 5.68 9.56 -30.45
C PHE A 20 5.24 9.90 -29.01
N LEU A 21 3.94 10.14 -28.75
CA LEU A 21 3.43 10.49 -27.42
C LEU A 21 2.46 9.45 -26.82
N ALA A 22 2.33 8.25 -27.39
CA ALA A 22 1.31 7.28 -26.96
C ALA A 22 1.78 6.19 -25.95
N ASN A 23 3.04 6.16 -25.53
CA ASN A 23 3.56 5.06 -24.69
C ASN A 23 3.73 5.35 -23.19
N THR A 24 3.36 6.53 -22.68
CA THR A 24 3.54 6.85 -21.24
C THR A 24 2.40 6.33 -20.34
N ALA A 25 1.26 5.93 -20.89
CA ALA A 25 0.13 5.48 -20.09
C ALA A 25 0.37 4.14 -19.36
N VAL A 26 1.18 3.24 -19.93
CA VAL A 26 1.43 1.91 -19.36
C VAL A 26 2.35 1.99 -18.15
N ALA A 27 3.40 2.84 -18.20
CA ALA A 27 4.36 3.00 -17.11
C ALA A 27 3.72 3.51 -15.81
N ALA A 28 2.83 4.51 -15.91
CA ALA A 28 2.13 5.05 -14.75
C ALA A 28 1.22 4.02 -14.06
N SER A 29 0.63 3.09 -14.82
CA SER A 29 -0.26 2.06 -14.27
C SER A 29 0.50 0.92 -13.56
N LEU A 30 1.74 0.64 -13.95
CA LEU A 30 2.58 -0.37 -13.31
C LEU A 30 3.15 0.18 -12.00
N GLU A 31 3.72 1.38 -12.04
CA GLU A 31 4.28 2.04 -10.85
C GLU A 31 3.22 2.21 -9.75
N ASN A 32 1.99 2.57 -10.12
CA ASN A 32 0.88 2.66 -9.16
C ASN A 32 0.49 1.30 -8.56
N ARG A 33 0.61 0.19 -9.31
CA ARG A 33 0.34 -1.15 -8.78
C ARG A 33 1.41 -1.61 -7.81
N GLU A 34 2.69 -1.38 -8.15
CA GLU A 34 3.83 -1.71 -7.29
C GLU A 34 3.80 -0.91 -5.98
N ALA A 35 3.45 0.37 -6.04
CA ALA A 35 3.26 1.21 -4.86
C ALA A 35 2.14 0.68 -3.96
N VAL A 36 0.96 0.38 -4.53
CA VAL A 36 -0.17 -0.19 -3.77
C VAL A 36 0.17 -1.55 -3.17
N GLN A 37 0.89 -2.41 -3.89
CA GLN A 37 1.36 -3.70 -3.36
C GLN A 37 2.31 -3.50 -2.19
N THR A 38 3.26 -2.58 -2.31
CA THR A 38 4.22 -2.23 -1.25
C THR A 38 3.48 -1.77 0.01
N ASP A 39 2.56 -0.83 -0.13
CA ASP A 39 1.77 -0.29 0.99
C ASP A 39 0.98 -1.39 1.71
N ILE A 40 0.37 -2.32 0.95
CA ILE A 40 -0.37 -3.46 1.52
C ILE A 40 0.57 -4.37 2.32
N ILE A 41 1.76 -4.69 1.78
CA ILE A 41 2.70 -5.60 2.45
C ILE A 41 3.24 -4.95 3.74
N GLU A 42 3.68 -3.70 3.66
CA GLU A 42 4.25 -2.98 4.80
C GLU A 42 3.21 -2.76 5.91
N ALA A 43 1.98 -2.34 5.56
CA ALA A 43 0.90 -2.18 6.53
C ALA A 43 0.50 -3.51 7.19
N ALA A 44 0.39 -4.60 6.41
CA ALA A 44 0.06 -5.91 6.96
C ALA A 44 1.15 -6.43 7.92
N ALA A 45 2.42 -6.18 7.59
CA ALA A 45 3.54 -6.56 8.45
C ALA A 45 3.55 -5.75 9.75
N ALA A 46 3.31 -4.44 9.68
CA ALA A 46 3.18 -3.58 10.84
C ALA A 46 2.03 -4.06 11.77
N ASN A 47 0.84 -4.28 11.21
CA ASN A 47 -0.31 -4.80 11.96
C ASN A 47 -0.03 -6.18 12.58
N THR A 48 0.74 -7.03 11.91
CA THR A 48 1.16 -8.33 12.47
C THR A 48 2.07 -8.14 13.67
N HIS A 49 3.05 -7.23 13.59
CA HIS A 49 3.97 -6.95 14.67
C HIS A 49 3.24 -6.38 15.89
N PHE A 50 2.38 -5.38 15.68
CA PHE A 50 1.52 -4.83 16.72
C PHE A 50 0.62 -5.90 17.35
N GLY A 51 0.01 -6.74 16.49
CA GLY A 51 -0.88 -7.81 16.93
C GLY A 51 -0.19 -8.84 17.82
N ILE A 52 1.08 -9.16 17.55
CA ILE A 52 1.89 -10.04 18.40
C ILE A 52 2.21 -9.37 19.74
N GLU A 53 2.56 -8.09 19.72
CA GLU A 53 2.97 -7.35 20.93
C GLU A 53 1.78 -7.11 21.89
N TYR A 54 0.60 -6.80 21.36
CA TYR A 54 -0.52 -6.29 22.19
C TYR A 54 -1.82 -7.08 22.10
N CYS A 55 -2.02 -7.91 21.08
CA CYS A 55 -3.33 -8.53 20.77
C CYS A 55 -3.33 -10.06 20.89
N ASP A 56 -2.32 -10.66 21.51
CA ASP A 56 -2.16 -12.11 21.62
C ASP A 56 -2.22 -12.85 20.27
N LEU A 57 -1.80 -12.20 19.18
CA LEU A 57 -1.72 -12.84 17.87
C LEU A 57 -0.64 -13.92 17.91
N SER A 58 -1.05 -15.18 17.88
CA SER A 58 -0.11 -16.29 17.91
C SER A 58 0.79 -16.31 16.67
N SER A 59 2.02 -16.81 16.83
CA SER A 59 2.97 -16.96 15.72
C SER A 59 2.41 -17.79 14.56
N GLY A 60 1.58 -18.79 14.86
CA GLY A 60 0.87 -19.58 13.84
C GLY A 60 -0.14 -18.75 13.04
N LYS A 61 -0.95 -17.90 13.71
CA LYS A 61 -1.88 -16.98 13.03
C LYS A 61 -1.12 -15.92 12.23
N ALA A 62 -0.05 -15.35 12.78
CA ALA A 62 0.82 -14.40 12.10
C ALA A 62 1.45 -14.99 10.83
N SER A 63 1.98 -16.22 10.90
CA SER A 63 2.55 -16.91 9.74
C SER A 63 1.48 -17.21 8.68
N ALA A 64 0.28 -17.65 9.10
CA ALA A 64 -0.82 -17.88 8.18
C ALA A 64 -1.27 -16.56 7.51
N TYR A 65 -1.31 -15.46 8.26
CA TYR A 65 -1.66 -14.15 7.73
C TYR A 65 -0.65 -13.66 6.71
N ARG A 66 0.66 -13.72 7.01
CA ARG A 66 1.72 -13.40 6.05
C ARG A 66 1.60 -14.19 4.75
N ALA A 67 1.32 -15.49 4.83
CA ALA A 67 1.11 -16.32 3.63
C ALA A 67 -0.11 -15.88 2.80
N LYS A 68 -1.23 -15.54 3.46
CA LYS A 68 -2.42 -14.98 2.79
C LYS A 68 -2.09 -13.67 2.09
N VAL A 69 -1.36 -12.76 2.75
CA VAL A 69 -0.95 -11.48 2.17
C VAL A 69 -0.07 -11.71 0.95
N ARG A 70 0.94 -12.59 1.04
CA ARG A 70 1.83 -12.93 -0.08
C ARG A 70 1.07 -13.42 -1.31
N ALA A 71 0.12 -14.33 -1.11
CA ALA A 71 -0.73 -14.83 -2.19
C ALA A 71 -1.63 -13.72 -2.78
N ARG A 72 -2.18 -12.84 -1.93
CA ARG A 72 -3.07 -11.74 -2.37
C ARG A 72 -2.37 -10.71 -3.24
N VAL A 73 -1.12 -10.37 -2.92
CA VAL A 73 -0.36 -9.35 -3.65
C VAL A 73 0.37 -9.90 -4.87
N GLY A 74 0.25 -11.20 -5.17
CA GLY A 74 0.81 -11.82 -6.36
C GLY A 74 2.26 -12.27 -6.23
N GLU A 75 2.71 -12.59 -5.01
CA GLU A 75 4.04 -13.14 -4.71
C GLU A 75 5.23 -12.35 -5.30
N PRO A 76 5.33 -11.02 -5.11
CA PRO A 76 6.42 -10.23 -5.64
C PRO A 76 7.77 -10.68 -5.06
N ASP A 77 8.84 -10.56 -5.84
CA ASP A 77 10.19 -11.01 -5.46
C ASP A 77 10.72 -10.28 -4.22
N ASP A 78 10.34 -9.02 -4.01
CA ASP A 78 10.74 -8.19 -2.88
C ASP A 78 9.79 -8.31 -1.67
N PHE A 79 8.81 -9.22 -1.69
CA PHE A 79 7.81 -9.38 -0.63
C PHE A 79 8.44 -9.46 0.77
N ASP A 80 9.50 -10.24 0.93
CA ASP A 80 10.14 -10.44 2.23
C ASP A 80 10.88 -9.18 2.70
N ALA A 81 11.46 -8.41 1.78
CA ALA A 81 12.10 -7.14 2.10
C ALA A 81 11.05 -6.11 2.55
N ARG A 82 9.92 -5.99 1.82
CA ARG A 82 8.81 -5.10 2.19
C ARG A 82 8.15 -5.52 3.50
N TRP A 83 7.96 -6.82 3.71
CA TRP A 83 7.43 -7.34 4.97
C TRP A 83 8.33 -6.96 6.15
N ASN A 84 9.65 -7.15 6.02
CA ASN A 84 10.58 -6.76 7.08
C ASN A 84 10.60 -5.24 7.31
N GLN A 85 10.52 -4.44 6.25
CA GLN A 85 10.45 -2.98 6.36
C GLN A 85 9.22 -2.53 7.15
N GLY A 86 8.03 -3.05 6.83
CA GLY A 86 6.81 -2.74 7.59
C GLY A 86 6.86 -3.24 9.03
N TRP A 87 7.41 -4.44 9.25
CA TRP A 87 7.63 -4.99 10.58
C TRP A 87 8.52 -4.08 11.44
N ASP A 88 9.68 -3.69 10.92
CA ASP A 88 10.64 -2.85 11.63
C ASP A 88 10.11 -1.42 11.82
N GLY A 89 9.36 -0.90 10.85
CA GLY A 89 8.72 0.42 10.91
C GLY A 89 7.73 0.56 12.08
N GLU A 90 7.06 -0.53 12.47
CA GLU A 90 6.07 -0.52 13.55
C GLU A 90 6.69 -0.31 14.96
N GLN A 91 8.01 -0.43 15.09
CA GLN A 91 8.69 -0.24 16.38
C GLN A 91 8.48 1.16 16.96
N GLU A 92 8.33 2.19 16.12
CA GLU A 92 8.03 3.54 16.58
C GLU A 92 6.66 3.61 17.25
N THR A 93 5.64 3.04 16.61
CA THR A 93 4.28 2.93 17.14
C THR A 93 4.28 2.18 18.46
N ILE A 94 4.92 1.00 18.52
CA ILE A 94 5.04 0.19 19.74
C ILE A 94 5.67 1.01 20.87
N GLY A 95 6.77 1.72 20.60
CA GLY A 95 7.41 2.60 21.57
C GLY A 95 6.50 3.75 22.04
N GLY A 96 5.68 4.30 21.14
CA GLY A 96 4.64 5.28 21.47
C GLY A 96 3.59 4.71 22.42
N TYR A 97 3.10 3.50 22.17
CA TYR A 97 2.14 2.80 23.04
C TYR A 97 2.72 2.47 24.42
N GLN A 98 4.01 2.09 24.50
CA GLN A 98 4.68 1.87 25.78
C GLN A 98 4.74 3.15 26.63
N LYS A 99 5.01 4.31 26.01
CA LYS A 99 4.95 5.62 26.70
C LYS A 99 3.52 5.95 27.12
N LEU A 100 2.55 5.74 26.24
CA LEU A 100 1.13 5.98 26.51
C LEU A 100 0.64 5.13 27.70
N ARG A 101 1.08 3.88 27.80
CA ARG A 101 0.75 2.98 28.92
C ARG A 101 1.14 3.55 30.28
N VAL A 102 2.28 4.24 30.36
CA VAL A 102 2.77 4.86 31.61
C VAL A 102 2.05 6.19 31.88
N GLN A 103 1.84 7.00 30.85
CA GLN A 103 1.31 8.37 30.99
C GLN A 103 -0.22 8.40 31.17
N ASN A 104 -0.94 7.54 30.42
CA ASN A 104 -2.39 7.47 30.42
C ASN A 104 -2.86 6.02 30.15
N PRO A 105 -2.93 5.19 31.21
CA PRO A 105 -3.32 3.79 31.09
C PRO A 105 -4.71 3.58 30.48
N SER A 106 -5.65 4.50 30.72
CA SER A 106 -7.00 4.40 30.17
C SER A 106 -6.99 4.58 28.65
N SER A 107 -6.28 5.59 28.13
CA SER A 107 -6.16 5.79 26.68
C SER A 107 -5.37 4.66 26.03
N PHE A 108 -4.32 4.14 26.69
CA PHE A 108 -3.62 2.95 26.21
C PHE A 108 -4.57 1.77 26.03
N ALA A 109 -5.35 1.43 27.05
CA ALA A 109 -6.27 0.29 27.00
C ALA A 109 -7.32 0.45 25.89
N SER A 110 -7.94 1.63 25.76
CA SER A 110 -8.93 1.90 24.71
C SER A 110 -8.32 1.83 23.31
N ASN A 111 -7.12 2.38 23.12
CA ASN A 111 -6.46 2.39 21.81
C ASN A 111 -6.01 0.99 21.39
N VAL A 112 -5.43 0.22 22.32
CA VAL A 112 -5.05 -1.18 22.06
C VAL A 112 -6.29 -2.00 21.73
N ALA A 113 -7.38 -1.87 22.48
CA ALA A 113 -8.62 -2.60 22.20
C ALA A 113 -9.14 -2.33 20.78
N ALA A 114 -9.19 -1.06 20.36
CA ALA A 114 -9.63 -0.69 19.02
C ALA A 114 -8.70 -1.22 17.91
N ALA A 115 -7.38 -1.15 18.12
CA ALA A 115 -6.40 -1.70 17.18
C ALA A 115 -6.52 -3.23 17.06
N CYS A 116 -6.70 -3.93 18.17
CA CYS A 116 -6.86 -5.39 18.17
C CYS A 116 -8.13 -5.84 17.47
N GLU A 117 -9.24 -5.10 17.57
CA GLU A 117 -10.47 -5.40 16.82
C GLU A 117 -10.25 -5.28 15.30
N ALA A 118 -9.55 -4.23 14.86
CA ALA A 118 -9.20 -4.04 13.45
C ALA A 118 -8.29 -5.17 12.93
N ILE A 119 -7.25 -5.53 13.70
CA ILE A 119 -6.31 -6.60 13.34
C ILE A 119 -7.00 -7.97 13.33
N ALA A 120 -7.90 -8.25 14.27
CA ALA A 120 -8.69 -9.48 14.26
C ALA A 120 -9.51 -9.57 12.96
N THR A 121 -10.21 -8.50 12.60
CA THR A 121 -10.99 -8.43 11.35
C THR A 121 -10.12 -8.69 10.12
N GLU A 122 -8.96 -8.04 10.05
CA GLU A 122 -8.02 -8.18 8.93
C GLU A 122 -7.47 -9.61 8.81
N THR A 123 -7.02 -10.19 9.91
CA THR A 123 -6.39 -11.53 9.93
C THR A 123 -7.40 -12.67 9.72
N GLU A 124 -8.65 -12.46 10.12
CA GLU A 124 -9.77 -13.38 9.94
C GLU A 124 -10.44 -13.28 8.55
N SER A 125 -10.41 -12.09 7.93
CA SER A 125 -11.07 -11.87 6.65
C SER A 125 -10.60 -12.81 5.53
N GLN A 126 -11.56 -13.31 4.75
CA GLN A 126 -11.33 -14.00 3.46
C GLN A 126 -10.86 -12.98 2.38
N PRO A 127 -10.18 -13.41 1.30
CA PRO A 127 -9.56 -12.49 0.36
C PRO A 127 -10.53 -11.44 -0.20
N TRP A 128 -10.06 -10.19 -0.23
CA TRP A 128 -10.71 -9.08 -0.94
C TRP A 128 -10.44 -9.19 -2.45
N PRO A 129 -11.41 -8.85 -3.31
CA PRO A 129 -12.74 -8.38 -2.94
C PRO A 129 -13.65 -9.55 -2.55
N PRO A 130 -14.61 -9.34 -1.63
CA PRO A 130 -15.66 -10.32 -1.39
C PRO A 130 -16.37 -10.57 -2.72
N ASN A 131 -16.43 -11.83 -3.14
CA ASN A 131 -17.21 -12.34 -4.27
C ASN A 131 -17.62 -11.28 -5.31
N LEU A 132 -16.77 -11.01 -6.30
CA LEU A 132 -17.26 -10.53 -7.59
C LEU A 132 -17.95 -11.71 -8.30
N ARG A 133 -19.13 -12.12 -7.81
CA ARG A 133 -20.07 -12.87 -8.62
C ARG A 133 -20.92 -11.86 -9.38
N GLU A 134 -20.71 -11.91 -10.70
CA GLU A 134 -21.54 -11.41 -11.82
C GLU A 134 -21.44 -9.91 -12.13
#